data_AF-A0A3D4PWY4-F1
#
_entry.id   AF-A0A3D4PWY4-F1
#
_cell.length_a   1.000
_cell.length_b   1.000
_cell.length_c   1.000
_cell.angle_alpha   90.00
_cell.angle_beta   90.00
_cell.angle_gamma   90.00
#
_symmetry.space_group_name_H-M   'P 1'
#
loop_
_entity.id
_entity.type
_entity.pdbx_description
1 polymer ?
#
loop_
_entity_poly.entity_id
_entity_poly.type
_entity_poly.pdbx_seq_one_letter_code
_entity_poly.pdbx_strand_id
1 'polypeptide(L)'
;DGVERLSLKEIHFNKTPMVLPPSMLDDSTAQRLAIDKLKCEQHWQTFRHLSVSERQALQQKLYQLYSTQEFAEKTDPEQMLYSGFFDEQDKRLMVQVRQATPELLSSEPFAFRDPRLKEMLFRYRARNFPTSLSLEEQQRWQVFCRMRFTVREAQASLTLDEFDERLQRLIADADTTESQKDLLKQLTLYADKLRQRL
;
A
#
# COMPACT_ATOMS: atom_id res chain seq x y z
N ASP A 1 29.93 -9.00 1.00
CA ASP A 1 29.81 -8.94 2.47
C ASP A 1 28.87 -10.02 2.98
N GLY A 2 29.44 -11.09 3.55
CA GLY A 2 28.77 -12.33 3.94
C GLY A 2 28.00 -12.26 5.26
N VAL A 3 27.09 -11.30 5.39
CA VAL A 3 26.15 -11.26 6.53
C VAL A 3 24.91 -12.06 6.14
N GLU A 4 24.78 -13.26 6.70
CA GLU A 4 23.61 -14.10 6.50
C GLU A 4 22.39 -13.50 7.22
N ARG A 5 21.25 -13.44 6.54
CA ARG A 5 20.02 -12.87 7.10
C ARG A 5 19.51 -13.73 8.26
N LEU A 6 19.13 -13.10 9.37
CA LEU A 6 18.47 -13.78 10.48
C LEU A 6 17.24 -14.56 9.97
N SER A 7 17.15 -15.84 10.31
CA SER A 7 16.06 -16.74 9.92
C SER A 7 14.81 -16.51 10.77
N LEU A 8 14.26 -15.28 10.73
CA LEU A 8 13.05 -14.86 11.42
C LEU A 8 11.98 -14.46 10.40
N LYS A 9 10.73 -14.82 10.65
CA LYS A 9 9.58 -14.50 9.79
C LYS A 9 8.32 -14.27 10.63
N GLU A 10 7.65 -13.14 10.40
CA GLU A 10 6.34 -12.88 10.97
C GLU A 10 5.24 -13.68 10.26
N ILE A 11 4.35 -14.28 11.05
CA ILE A 11 3.15 -14.96 10.55
C ILE A 11 1.95 -14.06 10.84
N HIS A 12 1.33 -13.55 9.79
CA HIS A 12 0.14 -12.72 9.87
C HIS A 12 -1.12 -13.58 9.82
N PHE A 13 -1.74 -13.85 10.97
CA PHE A 13 -2.95 -14.70 11.06
C PHE A 13 -4.12 -14.19 10.21
N ASN A 14 -4.26 -12.87 10.06
CA ASN A 14 -5.30 -12.24 9.25
C ASN A 14 -5.00 -12.25 7.73
N LYS A 15 -3.91 -12.89 7.29
CA LYS A 15 -3.54 -13.07 5.87
C LYS A 15 -3.56 -14.54 5.45
N THR A 16 -4.43 -15.33 6.09
CA THR A 16 -4.71 -16.75 5.79
C THR A 16 -3.43 -17.59 5.61
N PRO A 17 -2.53 -17.64 6.62
CA PRO A 17 -1.30 -18.41 6.49
C PRO A 17 -1.62 -19.91 6.52
N MET A 18 -0.98 -20.69 5.63
CA MET A 18 -1.03 -22.15 5.69
C MET A 18 -0.06 -22.63 6.76
N VAL A 19 -0.59 -23.15 7.86
CA VAL A 19 0.20 -23.75 8.96
C VAL A 19 -0.27 -25.18 9.15
N LEU A 20 0.67 -26.12 9.07
CA LEU A 20 0.41 -27.55 9.19
C LEU A 20 1.21 -28.11 10.36
N PRO A 21 0.69 -29.14 11.06
CA PRO A 21 1.46 -29.82 12.10
C PRO A 21 2.70 -30.49 11.50
N PRO A 22 3.81 -30.62 12.25
CA PRO A 22 5.03 -31.28 11.76
C PRO A 22 4.81 -32.72 11.27
N SER A 23 3.79 -33.41 11.79
CA SER A 23 3.41 -34.77 11.36
C SER A 23 2.94 -34.87 9.91
N MET A 24 2.53 -33.76 9.28
CA MET A 24 2.18 -33.71 7.85
C MET A 24 3.41 -33.70 6.93
N LEU A 25 4.61 -33.53 7.49
CA LEU A 25 5.87 -33.62 6.75
C LEU A 25 6.48 -35.02 6.91
N ASP A 26 6.04 -35.94 6.06
CA ASP A 26 6.61 -37.29 5.96
C ASP A 26 8.03 -37.26 5.35
N ASP A 27 8.76 -38.37 5.46
CA ASP A 27 10.16 -38.42 5.01
C ASP A 27 10.28 -38.30 3.49
N SER A 28 9.28 -38.80 2.74
CA SER A 28 9.22 -38.66 1.29
C SER A 28 9.11 -37.18 0.86
N THR A 29 8.24 -36.41 1.52
CA THR A 29 8.08 -34.98 1.28
C THR A 29 9.29 -34.19 1.76
N ALA A 30 9.85 -34.53 2.92
CA ALA A 30 11.06 -33.87 3.42
C ALA A 30 12.25 -34.03 2.46
N GLN A 31 12.47 -35.25 1.93
CA GLN A 31 13.51 -35.48 0.93
C GLN A 31 13.23 -34.70 -0.37
N ARG A 32 11.99 -34.73 -0.86
CA ARG A 32 11.58 -34.00 -2.06
C ARG A 32 11.75 -32.48 -1.93
N LEU A 33 11.52 -31.93 -0.75
CA LEU A 33 11.67 -30.49 -0.46
C LEU A 33 13.06 -30.11 0.08
N ALA A 34 13.99 -31.07 0.18
CA ALA A 34 15.31 -30.89 0.78
C ALA A 34 15.28 -30.30 2.21
N ILE A 35 14.32 -30.73 3.03
CA ILE A 35 14.18 -30.32 4.43
C ILE A 35 14.87 -31.33 5.34
N ASP A 36 15.90 -30.89 6.05
CA ASP A 36 16.57 -31.69 7.07
C ASP A 36 15.77 -31.68 8.39
N LYS A 37 14.93 -32.71 8.57
CA LYS A 37 14.10 -32.89 9.76
C LYS A 37 14.93 -33.01 11.04
N LEU A 38 16.09 -33.68 10.99
CA LEU A 38 16.93 -33.89 12.17
C LEU A 38 17.55 -32.58 12.63
N LYS A 39 18.05 -31.76 11.70
CA LYS A 39 18.58 -30.43 12.00
C LYS A 39 17.50 -29.50 12.56
N CYS A 40 16.30 -29.51 11.99
CA CYS A 40 15.15 -28.76 12.52
C CYS A 40 14.83 -29.17 13.96
N GLU A 41 14.80 -30.46 14.26
CA GLU A 41 14.57 -31.00 15.60
C GLU A 41 15.66 -30.55 16.59
N GLN A 42 16.95 -30.62 16.20
CA GLN A 42 18.06 -30.16 17.01
C GLN A 42 17.95 -28.66 17.37
N HIS A 43 17.60 -27.82 16.39
CA HIS A 43 17.37 -26.40 16.63
C HIS A 43 16.16 -26.18 17.55
N TRP A 44 15.05 -26.89 17.33
CA TRP A 44 13.86 -26.79 18.19
C TRP A 44 14.17 -27.18 19.64
N GLN A 45 14.91 -28.26 19.87
CA GLN A 45 15.35 -28.66 21.20
C GLN A 45 16.20 -27.56 21.85
N THR A 46 17.11 -26.93 21.11
CA THR A 46 17.89 -25.80 21.63
C THR A 46 16.99 -24.68 22.17
N PHE A 47 15.93 -24.31 21.44
CA PHE A 47 14.95 -23.32 21.91
C PHE A 47 14.10 -23.82 23.10
N ARG A 48 13.74 -25.10 23.11
CA ARG A 48 12.93 -25.71 24.18
C ARG A 48 13.66 -25.77 25.52
N HIS A 49 14.98 -25.95 25.49
CA HIS A 49 15.83 -26.09 26.68
C HIS A 49 16.37 -24.75 27.22
N LEU A 50 15.98 -23.62 26.63
CA LEU A 50 16.33 -22.30 27.15
C LEU A 50 15.83 -22.11 28.59
N SER A 51 16.72 -21.63 29.45
CA SER A 51 16.36 -21.18 30.80
C SER A 51 15.36 -20.03 30.77
N VAL A 52 14.76 -19.73 31.92
CA VAL A 52 13.78 -18.63 32.04
C VAL A 52 14.42 -17.28 31.67
N SER A 53 15.65 -17.02 32.12
CA SER A 53 16.38 -15.79 31.83
C SER A 53 16.74 -15.67 30.34
N GLU A 54 17.17 -16.75 29.70
CA GLU A 54 17.48 -16.75 28.26
C GLU A 54 16.24 -16.52 27.41
N ARG A 55 15.08 -17.11 27.78
CA ARG A 55 13.80 -16.85 27.11
C ARG A 55 13.40 -15.38 27.21
N GLN A 56 13.54 -14.78 28.40
CA GLN A 56 13.25 -13.35 28.60
C GLN A 56 14.19 -12.47 27.76
N ALA A 57 15.48 -12.77 27.75
CA ALA A 57 16.46 -12.03 26.96
C ALA A 57 16.19 -12.13 25.44
N LEU A 58 15.83 -13.32 24.94
CA LEU A 58 15.42 -13.53 23.56
C LEU A 58 14.17 -12.71 23.22
N GLN A 59 13.16 -12.75 24.09
CA GLN A 59 11.92 -12.01 23.90
C GLN A 59 12.17 -10.50 23.83
N GLN A 60 13.00 -9.95 24.71
CA GLN A 60 13.37 -8.52 24.70
C GLN A 60 14.07 -8.13 23.39
N LYS A 61 15.03 -8.95 22.91
CA LYS A 61 15.70 -8.72 21.63
C LYS A 61 14.73 -8.73 20.45
N LEU A 62 13.79 -9.68 20.44
CA LEU A 62 12.75 -9.74 19.41
C LEU A 62 11.85 -8.51 19.46
N TYR A 63 11.41 -8.07 20.64
CA TYR A 63 10.62 -6.84 20.77
C TYR A 63 11.37 -5.63 20.22
N GLN A 64 12.65 -5.45 20.58
CA GLN A 64 13.45 -4.34 20.09
C GLN A 64 13.61 -4.38 18.56
N LEU A 65 13.84 -5.57 17.99
CA LEU A 65 13.96 -5.76 16.55
C LEU A 65 12.66 -5.35 15.84
N TYR A 66 11.51 -5.81 16.32
CA TYR A 66 10.21 -5.57 15.69
C TYR A 66 9.56 -4.23 16.06
N SER A 67 10.06 -3.51 17.09
CA SER A 67 9.59 -2.18 17.44
C SER A 67 10.10 -1.08 16.52
N THR A 68 11.12 -1.36 15.71
CA THR A 68 11.75 -0.37 14.84
C THR A 68 10.85 -0.13 13.62
N GLN A 69 10.17 1.02 13.55
CA GLN A 69 9.47 1.48 12.36
C GLN A 69 10.34 2.51 11.64
N GLU A 70 11.00 2.11 10.55
CA GLU A 70 11.84 3.00 9.73
C GLU A 70 11.08 3.66 8.56
N PHE A 71 9.75 3.58 8.55
CA PHE A 71 8.98 4.16 7.45
C PHE A 71 8.84 5.67 7.63
N ALA A 72 9.11 6.42 6.57
CA ALA A 72 8.82 7.84 6.52
C ALA A 72 7.34 8.10 6.85
N GLU A 73 7.07 9.20 7.54
CA GLU A 73 5.72 9.61 7.88
C GLU A 73 4.90 9.83 6.60
N LYS A 74 3.72 9.20 6.54
CA LYS A 74 2.78 9.37 5.43
C LYS A 74 1.85 10.53 5.73
N THR A 75 1.95 11.59 4.94
CA THR A 75 1.16 12.82 5.11
C THR A 75 -0.09 12.88 4.23
N ASP A 76 -0.19 12.01 3.21
CA ASP A 76 -1.35 11.97 2.32
C ASP A 76 -2.40 10.99 2.86
N PRO A 77 -3.64 11.44 3.09
CA PRO A 77 -4.74 10.59 3.55
C PRO A 77 -4.94 9.30 2.74
N GLU A 78 -4.65 9.31 1.43
CA GLU A 78 -4.79 8.14 0.56
C GLU A 78 -3.76 7.04 0.82
N GLN A 79 -2.63 7.37 1.46
CA GLN A 79 -1.62 6.41 1.87
C GLN A 79 -1.71 6.03 3.36
N MET A 80 -2.60 6.68 4.10
CA MET A 80 -2.78 6.54 5.55
C MET A 80 -3.82 5.47 5.94
N LEU A 81 -4.09 4.49 5.07
CA LEU A 81 -5.05 3.40 5.34
C LEU A 81 -4.74 2.65 6.65
N TYR A 82 -3.46 2.48 6.96
CA TYR A 82 -3.00 1.77 8.17
C TYR A 82 -2.56 2.71 9.29
N SER A 83 -2.80 4.02 9.18
CA SER A 83 -2.44 5.00 10.21
C SER A 83 -3.44 5.08 11.37
N GLY A 84 -4.21 4.01 11.60
CA GLY A 84 -5.23 3.92 12.64
C GLY A 84 -6.65 3.79 12.11
N PHE A 85 -7.53 3.25 12.96
CA PHE A 85 -8.95 3.05 12.67
C PHE A 85 -9.76 4.31 12.94
N PHE A 86 -10.82 4.52 12.16
CA PHE A 86 -11.79 5.59 12.39
C PHE A 86 -12.71 5.27 13.58
N ASP A 87 -13.19 6.29 14.28
CA ASP A 87 -14.14 6.15 15.38
C ASP A 87 -15.59 5.89 14.90
N GLU A 88 -16.49 5.54 15.82
CA GLU A 88 -17.88 5.22 15.48
C GLU A 88 -18.71 6.42 15.01
N GLN A 89 -18.31 7.65 15.34
CA GLN A 89 -18.97 8.85 14.84
C GLN A 89 -18.60 9.07 13.36
N ASP A 90 -17.30 9.05 13.06
CA ASP A 90 -16.77 9.20 11.71
C ASP A 90 -17.27 8.08 10.79
N LYS A 91 -17.35 6.83 11.27
CA LYS A 91 -17.95 5.73 10.50
C LYS A 91 -19.40 6.00 10.11
N ARG A 92 -20.21 6.58 10.99
CA ARG A 92 -21.61 6.95 10.69
C ARG A 92 -21.68 8.05 9.64
N LEU A 93 -20.86 9.09 9.77
CA LEU A 93 -20.76 10.16 8.76
C LEU A 93 -20.29 9.61 7.40
N MET A 94 -19.34 8.67 7.39
CA MET A 94 -18.90 8.00 6.15
C MET A 94 -20.03 7.21 5.47
N VAL A 95 -20.97 6.62 6.23
CA VAL A 95 -22.16 5.99 5.67
C VAL A 95 -23.06 7.04 5.01
N GLN A 96 -23.31 8.16 5.69
CA GLN A 96 -24.12 9.25 5.15
C GLN A 96 -23.52 9.82 3.86
N VAL A 97 -22.21 10.07 3.82
CA VAL A 97 -21.49 10.51 2.60
C VAL A 97 -21.72 9.57 1.42
N ARG A 98 -21.70 8.25 1.64
CA ARG A 98 -21.93 7.27 0.56
C ARG A 98 -23.38 7.23 0.07
N GLN A 99 -24.33 7.69 0.87
CA GLN A 99 -25.76 7.74 0.55
C GLN A 99 -26.20 9.12 0.03
N ALA A 100 -25.37 10.15 0.21
CA ALA A 100 -25.66 11.51 -0.17
C ALA A 100 -25.65 11.70 -1.70
N THR A 101 -26.52 12.58 -2.18
CA THR A 101 -26.49 13.04 -3.57
C THR A 101 -25.36 14.06 -3.77
N PRO A 102 -24.94 14.35 -5.02
CA PRO A 102 -23.93 15.38 -5.30
C PRO A 102 -24.26 16.75 -4.68
N GLU A 103 -25.54 17.11 -4.64
CA GLU A 103 -26.04 18.37 -4.07
C GLU A 103 -25.86 18.39 -2.54
N LEU A 104 -26.19 17.30 -1.86
CA LEU A 104 -25.97 17.16 -0.42
C LEU A 104 -24.47 17.18 -0.09
N LEU A 105 -23.65 16.49 -0.89
CA LEU A 105 -22.18 16.50 -0.74
C LEU A 105 -21.57 17.90 -0.87
N SER A 106 -22.22 18.81 -1.60
CA SER A 106 -21.77 20.20 -1.77
C SER A 106 -22.20 21.15 -0.65
N SER A 107 -23.29 20.83 0.06
CA SER A 107 -23.97 21.77 0.95
C SER A 107 -23.92 21.37 2.43
N GLU A 108 -23.81 20.08 2.73
CA GLU A 108 -23.85 19.57 4.10
C GLU A 108 -22.45 19.54 4.75
N PRO A 109 -22.25 20.19 5.91
CA PRO A 109 -20.98 20.12 6.61
C PRO A 109 -20.84 18.77 7.35
N PHE A 110 -19.99 17.89 6.82
CA PHE A 110 -19.61 16.66 7.51
C PHE A 110 -18.56 16.95 8.59
N ALA A 111 -18.97 16.95 9.86
CA ALA A 111 -18.12 17.26 11.01
C ALA A 111 -17.24 16.06 11.44
N PHE A 112 -16.33 15.65 10.55
CA PHE A 112 -15.36 14.59 10.84
C PHE A 112 -14.39 14.99 11.94
N ARG A 113 -14.09 14.04 12.84
CA ARG A 113 -13.05 14.18 13.88
C ARG A 113 -11.69 13.82 13.33
N ASP A 114 -11.59 12.75 12.56
CA ASP A 114 -10.35 12.35 11.91
C ASP A 114 -9.96 13.36 10.81
N PRO A 115 -8.75 13.97 10.89
CA PRO A 115 -8.33 14.99 9.94
C PRO A 115 -8.20 14.46 8.50
N ARG A 116 -8.00 13.14 8.32
CA ARG A 116 -7.88 12.50 6.99
C ARG A 116 -9.17 12.63 6.19
N LEU A 117 -10.32 12.54 6.85
CA LEU A 117 -11.62 12.39 6.18
C LEU A 117 -12.07 13.67 5.45
N LYS A 118 -11.68 14.86 5.92
CA LYS A 118 -12.01 16.12 5.24
C LYS A 118 -11.39 16.19 3.86
N GLU A 119 -10.10 15.86 3.77
CA GLU A 119 -9.36 15.84 2.51
C GLU A 119 -9.82 14.68 1.62
N MET A 120 -10.07 13.49 2.19
CA MET A 120 -10.61 12.35 1.45
C MET A 120 -11.98 12.67 0.83
N LEU A 121 -12.87 13.35 1.56
CA LEU A 121 -14.18 13.76 1.04
C LEU A 121 -14.05 14.75 -0.12
N PHE A 122 -13.15 15.74 0.00
CA PHE A 122 -12.86 16.68 -1.08
C PHE A 122 -12.41 15.94 -2.35
N ARG A 123 -11.44 15.03 -2.24
CA ARG A 123 -10.94 14.25 -3.39
C ARG A 123 -11.98 13.28 -3.94
N TYR A 124 -12.82 12.71 -3.07
CA TYR A 124 -13.94 11.86 -3.49
C TYR A 124 -14.95 12.65 -4.33
N ARG A 125 -15.35 13.85 -3.88
CA ARG A 125 -16.22 14.76 -4.64
C ARG A 125 -15.58 15.15 -5.96
N ALA A 126 -14.31 15.56 -5.94
CA ALA A 126 -13.63 16.02 -7.15
C ALA A 126 -13.50 14.96 -8.25
N ARG A 127 -13.32 13.69 -7.87
CA ARG A 127 -13.20 12.57 -8.82
C ARG A 127 -14.54 12.07 -9.35
N ASN A 128 -15.56 12.01 -8.49
CA ASN A 128 -16.82 11.33 -8.81
C ASN A 128 -17.95 12.31 -9.15
N PHE A 129 -17.93 13.50 -8.56
CA PHE A 129 -18.98 14.52 -8.66
C PHE A 129 -18.36 15.91 -8.87
N PRO A 130 -17.60 16.14 -9.97
CA PRO A 130 -16.92 17.41 -10.19
C PRO A 130 -17.87 18.61 -10.26
N THR A 131 -19.13 18.40 -10.64
CA THR A 131 -20.19 19.41 -10.62
C THR A 131 -20.61 19.85 -9.21
N SER A 132 -20.30 19.05 -8.19
CA SER A 132 -20.55 19.42 -6.78
C SER A 132 -19.52 20.41 -6.23
N LEU A 133 -18.41 20.65 -6.94
CA LEU A 133 -17.34 21.53 -6.49
C LEU A 133 -17.64 23.00 -6.77
N SER A 134 -17.35 23.87 -5.80
CA SER A 134 -17.28 25.31 -6.03
C SER A 134 -16.14 25.68 -7.00
N LEU A 135 -16.14 26.91 -7.52
CA LEU A 135 -15.07 27.39 -8.41
C LEU A 135 -13.68 27.33 -7.73
N GLU A 136 -13.61 27.69 -6.45
CA GLU A 136 -12.38 27.62 -5.65
C GLU A 136 -11.92 26.18 -5.46
N GLU A 137 -12.87 25.27 -5.19
CA GLU A 137 -12.58 23.84 -5.06
C GLU A 137 -12.09 23.22 -6.38
N GLN A 138 -12.64 23.65 -7.52
CA GLN A 138 -12.18 23.23 -8.85
C GLN A 138 -10.73 23.68 -9.11
N GLN A 139 -10.40 24.93 -8.80
CA GLN A 139 -9.03 25.44 -8.92
C GLN A 139 -8.07 24.68 -8.00
N ARG A 140 -8.47 24.45 -6.75
CA ARG A 140 -7.70 23.64 -5.78
C ARG A 140 -7.46 22.22 -6.32
N TRP A 141 -8.47 21.62 -6.94
CA TRP A 141 -8.37 20.29 -7.53
C TRP A 141 -7.42 20.25 -8.74
N GLN A 142 -7.47 21.26 -9.61
CA GLN A 142 -6.54 21.39 -10.74
C GLN A 142 -5.09 21.50 -10.28
N VAL A 143 -4.82 22.33 -9.26
CA VAL A 143 -3.48 22.46 -8.67
C VAL A 143 -3.03 21.12 -8.08
N PHE A 144 -3.90 20.42 -7.35
CA PHE A 144 -3.60 19.09 -6.82
C PHE A 144 -3.25 18.10 -7.95
N CYS A 145 -4.05 18.04 -9.01
CA CYS A 145 -3.79 17.18 -10.17
C CYS A 145 -2.43 17.48 -10.81
N ARG A 146 -2.13 18.77 -11.05
CA ARG A 146 -0.84 19.19 -11.63
C ARG A 146 0.33 18.74 -10.76
N MET A 147 0.25 18.92 -9.45
CA MET A 147 1.28 18.46 -8.51
C MET A 147 1.44 16.93 -8.56
N ARG A 148 0.33 16.17 -8.58
CA ARG A 148 0.36 14.69 -8.66
C ARG A 148 0.97 14.15 -9.96
N PHE A 149 0.99 14.94 -11.04
CA PHE A 149 1.57 14.53 -12.32
C PHE A 149 3.02 15.00 -12.52
N THR A 150 3.49 15.99 -11.78
CA THR A 150 4.77 16.66 -12.05
C THR A 150 5.77 16.61 -10.90
N VAL A 151 5.31 16.38 -9.66
CA VAL A 151 6.16 16.43 -8.46
C VAL A 151 6.16 15.07 -7.77
N ARG A 152 7.34 14.45 -7.66
CA ARG A 152 7.48 13.12 -7.07
C ARG A 152 7.19 13.12 -5.56
N GLU A 153 7.55 14.20 -4.89
CA GLU A 153 7.27 14.46 -3.47
C GLU A 153 5.79 14.64 -3.18
N ALA A 154 4.98 15.01 -4.20
CA ALA A 154 3.52 14.97 -4.13
C ALA A 154 2.97 13.54 -4.22
N GLN A 155 3.82 12.52 -4.00
CA GLN A 155 3.48 11.11 -4.02
C GLN A 155 2.96 10.62 -5.37
N ALA A 156 3.49 11.21 -6.44
CA ALA A 156 3.36 10.65 -7.77
C ALA A 156 4.10 9.30 -7.80
N SER A 157 3.38 8.22 -8.12
CA SER A 157 4.02 6.93 -8.39
C SER A 157 4.80 6.94 -9.70
N LEU A 158 4.40 7.82 -10.62
CA LEU A 158 4.99 8.04 -11.92
C LEU A 158 4.68 9.48 -12.35
N THR A 159 5.70 10.30 -12.59
CA THR A 159 5.51 11.64 -13.16
C THR A 159 5.28 11.56 -14.68
N LEU A 160 4.81 12.64 -15.31
CA LEU A 160 4.62 12.68 -16.76
C LEU A 160 5.94 12.49 -17.53
N ASP A 161 7.04 13.06 -17.03
CA ASP A 161 8.35 12.90 -17.65
C ASP A 161 8.83 11.44 -17.56
N GLU A 162 8.70 10.82 -16.38
CA GLU A 162 9.03 9.41 -16.17
C GLU A 162 8.13 8.48 -16.99
N PHE A 163 6.86 8.84 -17.16
CA PHE A 163 5.92 8.14 -18.02
C PHE A 163 6.38 8.19 -19.47
N ASP A 164 6.75 9.37 -19.99
CA ASP A 164 7.21 9.53 -21.37
C ASP A 164 8.51 8.75 -21.63
N GLU A 165 9.48 8.84 -20.72
CA GLU A 165 10.72 8.06 -20.80
C GLU A 165 10.47 6.54 -20.81
N ARG A 166 9.55 6.07 -19.96
CA ARG A 166 9.19 4.65 -19.91
C ARG A 166 8.44 4.23 -21.17
N LEU A 167 7.55 5.06 -21.67
CA LEU A 167 6.79 4.82 -22.89
C LEU A 167 7.73 4.68 -24.09
N GLN A 168 8.68 5.60 -24.27
CA GLN A 168 9.65 5.54 -25.36
C GLN A 168 10.53 4.29 -25.29
N ARG A 169 10.98 3.91 -24.10
CA ARG A 169 11.74 2.65 -23.91
C ARG A 169 10.94 1.44 -24.33
N LEU A 170 9.67 1.35 -23.95
CA LEU A 170 8.81 0.21 -24.32
C LEU A 170 8.50 0.19 -25.82
N ILE A 171 8.30 1.35 -26.46
CA ILE A 171 8.08 1.42 -27.91
C ILE A 171 9.32 0.97 -28.69
N ALA A 172 10.52 1.32 -28.22
CA ALA A 172 11.79 0.98 -28.86
C ALA A 172 12.27 -0.46 -28.59
N ASP A 173 11.69 -1.14 -27.61
CA ASP A 173 12.06 -2.51 -27.24
C ASP A 173 11.67 -3.49 -28.38
N ALA A 174 12.65 -4.30 -28.80
CA ALA A 174 12.50 -5.25 -29.90
C ALA A 174 11.52 -6.39 -29.56
N ASP A 175 11.33 -6.68 -28.27
CA ASP A 175 10.40 -7.72 -27.81
C ASP A 175 8.95 -7.22 -27.73
N THR A 176 8.71 -5.94 -27.97
CA THR A 176 7.37 -5.35 -27.90
C THR A 176 6.53 -5.77 -29.12
N THR A 177 5.45 -6.50 -28.83
CA THR A 177 4.52 -6.99 -29.86
C THR A 177 3.71 -5.85 -30.49
N GLU A 178 3.14 -6.07 -31.67
CA GLU A 178 2.28 -5.08 -32.32
C GLU A 178 1.05 -4.71 -31.47
N SER A 179 0.45 -5.68 -30.77
CA SER A 179 -0.66 -5.40 -29.85
C SER A 179 -0.25 -4.53 -28.66
N GLN A 180 0.97 -4.69 -28.15
CA GLN A 180 1.52 -3.82 -27.12
C GLN A 180 1.82 -2.42 -27.67
N LYS A 181 2.35 -2.29 -28.89
CA LYS A 181 2.55 -0.99 -29.55
C LYS A 181 1.24 -0.22 -29.71
N ASP A 182 0.16 -0.90 -30.07
CA ASP A 182 -1.15 -0.25 -30.18
C ASP A 182 -1.70 0.19 -28.82
N LEU A 183 -1.48 -0.59 -27.76
CA LEU A 183 -1.79 -0.16 -26.40
C LEU A 183 -0.98 1.07 -25.98
N LEU A 184 0.33 1.10 -26.29
CA LEU A 184 1.20 2.24 -25.98
C LEU A 184 0.77 3.51 -26.72
N LYS A 185 0.30 3.40 -27.98
CA LYS A 185 -0.32 4.53 -28.69
C LYS A 185 -1.58 5.04 -27.99
N GLN A 186 -2.45 4.12 -27.53
CA GLN A 186 -3.65 4.52 -26.78
C GLN A 186 -3.31 5.21 -25.46
N LEU A 187 -2.29 4.73 -24.74
CA LEU A 187 -1.78 5.37 -23.52
C LEU A 187 -1.22 6.77 -23.81
N THR A 188 -0.53 6.96 -24.94
CA THR A 188 -0.05 8.28 -25.38
C THR A 188 -1.22 9.24 -25.57
N LEU A 189 -2.24 8.83 -26.32
CA LEU A 189 -3.44 9.65 -26.57
C LEU A 189 -4.19 9.98 -25.27
N TYR A 190 -4.20 9.06 -24.31
CA TYR A 190 -4.79 9.30 -23.00
C TYR A 190 -3.99 10.33 -22.19
N ALA A 191 -2.66 10.21 -22.17
CA ALA A 191 -1.78 11.17 -21.49
C ALA A 191 -1.91 12.58 -22.08
N ASP A 192 -1.98 12.72 -23.42
CA ASP A 192 -2.16 14.01 -24.07
C ASP A 192 -3.48 14.68 -23.71
N LYS A 193 -4.57 13.90 -23.64
CA LYS A 193 -5.87 14.40 -23.17
C LYS A 193 -5.82 14.87 -21.71
N LEU A 194 -5.01 14.22 -20.87
CA LEU A 194 -4.82 14.65 -19.49
C LEU A 194 -4.01 15.95 -19.42
N ARG A 195 -2.93 16.07 -20.20
CA ARG A 195 -2.11 17.29 -20.26
C ARG A 195 -2.90 18.52 -20.66
N GLN A 196 -3.85 18.38 -21.58
CA GLN A 196 -4.73 19.49 -22.00
C GLN A 196 -5.70 19.97 -20.91
N ARG A 197 -5.93 19.16 -19.86
CA ARG A 197 -6.84 19.47 -18.75
C ARG A 197 -6.11 20.02 -17.51
N LEU A 198 -4.78 20.00 -17.51
CA LEU A 198 -3.91 20.51 -16.44
C LEU A 198 -3.54 21.97 -16.70
#